data_AF-A0A925ZLX4-F1
#
_entry.id   AF-A0A925ZLX4-F1
#
_cell.length_a   1.000
_cell.length_b   1.000
_cell.length_c   1.000
_cell.angle_alpha   90.00
_cell.angle_beta   90.00
_cell.angle_gamma   90.00
#
_symmetry.space_group_name_H-M   'P 1'
#
loop_
_entity.id
_entity.type
_entity.pdbx_description
1 polymer ?
#
loop_
_entity_poly.entity_id
_entity_poly.type
_entity_poly.pdbx_seq_one_letter_code
_entity_poly.pdbx_strand_id
1 'polypeptide(L)'
;MTELGSRSDLETLRRSGRGKFILLGVLLVGALGAAGYTFLHRGGTGNPEDPGKVLVVTRGTRVGFSVVLKDVGFEAAEGTLPAWVDKAKDEVPELDAEGVAAVMQLADRFGWGFVAFENPAEVDFSGLEIDERPTIDATTGWAVVSAGDFAFPHVMTVSPAPSKVLRDGSVPLLQALFAHEQLHVLQDPQSVPVERLQLRDRLEEGMHRLEQVPQAEQMAEKIVLKVREQLTDGERAEPKPSLIGEPLESGSSHPLPDGNLLTTSRTLDLVTRDAVRADLELGKQHRFVFGALGADPAGRVACTALAGGEREVGDLSSVLWSPDGSVALLDTLADGETLWRFDASQGACGWTRSHALAKPRPGLDGRALPWRTGDVARIGHVDGLGVVSVVSPDGTEQTLGMLESTRLSELVWLGDDHLAASAYYEVDGSSWIAVFSTEEPMKLLLIPAATVMGASSVGELAMVPGRNAFVLTASVSSERLYRLDLPAALPELFAAPPLAEGRTVLEAPGRPNVYQLDPSKFTATALTRKGTVAGVQISNDGKWAVYSTRGDETDPDADDDHEIAIAAVDGSGERLLTRNAVGDNHPYFTADGKHVVFETGVEMPKTGWTISAPRMVPTAP
;
A
#
# COMPACT_ATOMS: atom_id res chain seq x y z
N MET A 1 -6.67 58.09 -75.76
CA MET A 1 -7.08 58.47 -77.12
C MET A 1 -6.55 57.38 -78.06
N THR A 2 -7.25 56.70 -78.97
CA THR A 2 -8.68 56.57 -79.38
C THR A 2 -8.74 55.33 -80.34
N GLU A 3 -9.79 54.53 -80.52
CA GLU A 3 -11.12 54.46 -79.89
C GLU A 3 -11.82 53.07 -80.03
N LEU A 4 -12.79 52.83 -79.16
CA LEU A 4 -14.02 51.98 -79.24
C LEU A 4 -14.32 51.11 -80.50
N GLY A 5 -14.46 49.80 -80.28
CA GLY A 5 -15.80 49.15 -80.31
C GLY A 5 -16.38 48.54 -81.62
N SER A 6 -16.39 47.21 -81.70
CA SER A 6 -17.38 46.38 -82.42
C SER A 6 -17.41 45.01 -81.72
N ARG A 7 -18.47 44.54 -81.03
CA ARG A 7 -19.87 44.31 -81.45
C ARG A 7 -20.02 43.48 -82.74
N SER A 8 -19.54 42.23 -82.73
CA SER A 8 -20.01 41.22 -83.70
C SER A 8 -20.19 39.79 -83.15
N ASP A 9 -19.50 39.36 -82.09
CA ASP A 9 -19.62 37.97 -81.60
C ASP A 9 -20.86 37.66 -80.73
N LEU A 10 -21.62 38.69 -80.31
CA LEU A 10 -22.83 38.52 -79.49
C LEU A 10 -24.16 38.55 -80.28
N GLU A 11 -24.13 38.85 -81.58
CA GLU A 11 -25.35 38.83 -82.41
C GLU A 11 -25.56 37.49 -83.15
N THR A 12 -24.50 36.70 -83.35
CA THR A 12 -24.56 35.40 -84.06
C THR A 12 -25.27 34.29 -83.25
N LEU A 13 -25.47 34.47 -81.94
CA LEU A 13 -26.20 33.53 -81.08
C LEU A 13 -27.71 33.82 -80.92
N ARG A 14 -28.28 34.79 -81.65
CA ARG A 14 -29.69 35.19 -81.52
C ARG A 14 -30.67 34.61 -82.56
N ARG A 15 -30.24 33.65 -83.38
CA ARG A 15 -31.10 32.93 -84.35
C ARG A 15 -30.88 31.41 -84.37
N SER A 16 -31.21 30.75 -83.26
CA SER A 16 -31.51 29.31 -83.25
C SER A 16 -32.34 28.93 -82.03
N GLY A 17 -33.46 28.24 -82.25
CA GLY A 17 -34.34 27.76 -81.16
C GLY A 17 -33.73 26.66 -80.28
N ARG A 18 -32.47 26.24 -80.51
CA ARG A 18 -31.79 25.19 -79.74
C ARG A 18 -31.19 25.66 -78.41
N GLY A 19 -30.90 26.95 -78.24
CA GLY A 19 -30.25 27.46 -77.03
C GLY A 19 -31.05 27.24 -75.73
N LYS A 20 -32.38 27.28 -75.80
CA LYS A 20 -33.25 27.03 -74.64
C LYS A 20 -33.27 25.56 -74.19
N PHE A 21 -33.14 24.62 -75.13
CA PHE A 21 -33.14 23.18 -74.79
C PHE A 21 -31.80 22.70 -74.25
N ILE A 22 -30.68 23.27 -74.70
CA ILE A 22 -29.35 22.92 -74.16
C ILE A 22 -29.18 23.48 -72.74
N LEU A 23 -29.60 24.72 -72.48
CA LEU A 23 -29.52 25.29 -71.12
C LEU A 23 -30.46 24.56 -70.15
N LEU A 24 -31.70 24.26 -70.58
CA LEU A 24 -32.64 23.47 -69.77
C LEU A 24 -32.13 22.03 -69.57
N GLY A 25 -31.50 21.44 -70.59
CA GLY A 25 -30.90 20.09 -70.53
C GLY A 25 -29.68 20.01 -69.61
N VAL A 26 -28.81 21.03 -69.60
CA VAL A 26 -27.67 21.11 -68.66
C VAL A 26 -28.15 21.39 -67.24
N LEU A 27 -29.21 22.19 -67.05
CA LEU A 27 -29.85 22.35 -65.73
C LEU A 27 -30.58 21.08 -65.28
N LEU A 28 -31.21 20.32 -66.18
CA LEU A 28 -31.83 19.04 -65.87
C LEU A 28 -30.80 17.94 -65.60
N VAL A 29 -29.69 17.88 -66.33
CA VAL A 29 -28.60 16.93 -66.07
C VAL A 29 -27.80 17.35 -64.83
N GLY A 30 -27.67 18.64 -64.54
CA GLY A 30 -27.13 19.14 -63.29
C GLY A 30 -28.04 18.84 -62.09
N ALA A 31 -29.35 18.99 -62.24
CA ALA A 31 -30.34 18.68 -61.19
C ALA A 31 -30.54 17.16 -60.99
N LEU A 32 -30.54 16.36 -62.07
CA LEU A 32 -30.58 14.89 -62.01
C LEU A 32 -29.22 14.31 -61.61
N GLY A 33 -28.13 15.00 -61.90
CA GLY A 33 -26.78 14.66 -61.41
C GLY A 33 -26.63 14.95 -59.93
N ALA A 34 -27.12 16.10 -59.45
CA ALA A 34 -27.17 16.44 -58.03
C ALA A 34 -28.14 15.51 -57.27
N ALA A 35 -29.37 15.33 -57.78
CA ALA A 35 -30.34 14.41 -57.18
C ALA A 35 -29.88 12.94 -57.27
N GLY A 36 -29.17 12.55 -58.33
CA GLY A 36 -28.56 11.23 -58.45
C GLY A 36 -27.38 11.04 -57.49
N TYR A 37 -26.57 12.08 -57.27
CA TYR A 37 -25.49 12.10 -56.30
C TYR A 37 -26.03 11.97 -54.87
N THR A 38 -27.06 12.74 -54.49
CA THR A 38 -27.72 12.63 -53.17
C THR A 38 -28.60 11.38 -53.02
N PHE A 39 -28.98 10.70 -54.11
CA PHE A 39 -29.68 9.41 -54.05
C PHE A 39 -28.72 8.20 -54.04
N LEU A 40 -27.44 8.41 -54.41
CA LEU A 40 -26.39 7.38 -54.38
C LEU A 40 -25.48 7.47 -53.16
N HIS A 41 -25.38 8.63 -52.51
CA HIS A 41 -24.73 8.76 -51.20
C HIS A 41 -25.81 8.70 -50.11
N ARG A 42 -25.80 7.62 -49.31
CA ARG A 42 -26.54 7.54 -48.05
C ARG A 42 -25.83 8.36 -46.95
N GLY A 43 -25.59 9.64 -47.24
CA GLY A 43 -25.07 10.59 -46.25
C GLY A 43 -26.16 11.00 -45.25
N GLY A 44 -25.79 11.85 -44.29
CA GLY A 44 -26.72 12.47 -43.37
C GLY A 44 -27.78 13.30 -44.11
N THR A 45 -28.92 13.52 -43.45
CA THR A 45 -29.96 14.44 -43.96
C THR A 45 -30.30 15.54 -42.96
N GLY A 46 -29.58 15.57 -41.84
CA GLY A 46 -29.77 16.49 -40.75
C GLY A 46 -29.03 17.82 -40.90
N ASN A 47 -28.56 18.34 -39.78
CA ASN A 47 -27.74 19.56 -39.75
C ASN A 47 -26.26 19.17 -39.85
N PRO A 48 -25.39 19.95 -40.51
CA PRO A 48 -23.97 19.66 -40.57
C PRO A 48 -23.38 19.44 -39.17
N GLU A 49 -22.74 18.30 -38.97
CA GLU A 49 -22.18 17.92 -37.68
C GLU A 49 -21.06 18.86 -37.19
N ASP A 50 -21.08 19.19 -35.90
CA ASP A 50 -19.96 19.85 -35.22
C ASP A 50 -19.13 18.79 -34.47
N PRO A 51 -17.81 18.68 -34.72
CA PRO A 51 -16.94 17.75 -34.00
C PRO A 51 -16.77 18.12 -32.52
N GLY A 52 -17.12 19.35 -32.14
CA GLY A 52 -17.24 19.79 -30.77
C GLY A 52 -18.55 19.36 -30.08
N LYS A 53 -19.46 18.63 -30.74
CA LYS A 53 -20.73 18.17 -30.15
C LYS A 53 -20.76 16.67 -29.89
N VAL A 54 -21.01 16.29 -28.63
CA VAL A 54 -21.06 14.88 -28.19
C VAL A 54 -22.36 14.58 -27.42
N LEU A 55 -23.15 13.64 -27.94
CA LEU A 55 -24.33 13.09 -27.26
C LEU A 55 -23.90 11.85 -26.45
N VAL A 56 -24.10 11.87 -25.14
CA VAL A 56 -23.63 10.82 -24.22
C VAL A 56 -24.79 9.93 -23.80
N VAL A 57 -24.65 8.63 -24.05
CA VAL A 57 -25.58 7.56 -23.67
C VAL A 57 -25.02 6.84 -22.45
N THR A 58 -25.62 7.10 -21.29
CA THR A 58 -25.18 6.59 -19.98
C THR A 58 -26.07 5.45 -19.47
N ARG A 59 -25.57 4.64 -18.54
CA ARG A 59 -26.35 3.61 -17.84
C ARG A 59 -27.31 4.19 -16.80
N GLY A 60 -26.99 5.36 -16.24
CA GLY A 60 -27.76 6.04 -15.20
C GLY A 60 -28.10 7.49 -15.54
N THR A 61 -29.05 8.07 -14.80
CA THR A 61 -29.59 9.43 -15.08
C THR A 61 -28.84 10.58 -14.40
N ARG A 62 -27.72 10.31 -13.73
CA ARG A 62 -26.87 11.31 -13.04
C ARG A 62 -25.42 10.81 -13.00
N VAL A 63 -24.68 10.98 -14.10
CA VAL A 63 -23.27 10.54 -14.17
C VAL A 63 -22.33 11.72 -14.40
N GLY A 64 -22.82 12.82 -15.00
CA GLY A 64 -22.11 14.11 -15.04
C GLY A 64 -21.08 14.24 -16.16
N PHE A 65 -20.95 13.25 -17.05
CA PHE A 65 -20.04 13.29 -18.19
C PHE A 65 -20.29 14.48 -19.12
N SER A 66 -21.55 14.92 -19.28
CA SER A 66 -21.87 16.12 -20.06
C SER A 66 -21.49 17.45 -19.39
N VAL A 67 -21.11 17.43 -18.10
CA VAL A 67 -20.46 18.56 -17.41
C VAL A 67 -18.97 18.49 -17.67
N VAL A 68 -18.33 17.32 -17.44
CA VAL A 68 -16.89 17.17 -17.67
C VAL A 68 -16.50 17.43 -19.13
N LEU A 69 -17.31 16.98 -20.09
CA LEU A 69 -17.10 17.29 -21.51
C LEU A 69 -17.19 18.80 -21.80
N LYS A 70 -18.05 19.55 -21.09
CA LYS A 70 -18.12 21.02 -21.21
C LYS A 70 -16.93 21.72 -20.59
N ASP A 71 -16.45 21.22 -19.45
CA ASP A 71 -15.26 21.76 -18.79
C ASP A 71 -14.01 21.64 -19.68
N VAL A 72 -13.97 20.62 -20.56
CA VAL A 72 -12.90 20.43 -21.57
C VAL A 72 -13.25 20.95 -22.98
N GLY A 73 -14.34 21.72 -23.12
CA GLY A 73 -14.66 22.50 -24.32
C GLY A 73 -15.65 21.91 -25.32
N PHE A 74 -16.20 20.71 -25.09
CA PHE A 74 -17.27 20.14 -25.92
C PHE A 74 -18.66 20.69 -25.54
N GLU A 75 -19.51 20.89 -26.52
CA GLU A 75 -20.96 20.95 -26.31
C GLU A 75 -21.49 19.54 -26.09
N ALA A 76 -21.97 19.24 -24.88
CA ALA A 76 -22.40 17.89 -24.51
C ALA A 76 -23.79 17.82 -23.86
N ALA A 77 -24.50 16.72 -24.09
CA ALA A 77 -25.72 16.36 -23.38
C ALA A 77 -25.70 14.88 -23.00
N GLU A 78 -26.20 14.52 -21.81
CA GLU A 78 -26.26 13.14 -21.32
C GLU A 78 -27.69 12.65 -21.09
N GLY A 79 -27.89 11.33 -21.19
CA GLY A 79 -29.16 10.66 -20.96
C GLY A 79 -29.02 9.16 -21.13
N THR A 80 -29.99 8.39 -20.65
CA THR A 80 -30.00 6.94 -20.83
C THR A 80 -30.49 6.57 -22.23
N LEU A 81 -30.12 5.39 -22.74
CA LEU A 81 -30.54 4.92 -24.06
C LEU A 81 -32.06 5.02 -24.28
N PRO A 82 -32.94 4.59 -23.35
CA PRO A 82 -34.40 4.77 -23.52
C PRO A 82 -34.83 6.23 -23.61
N ALA A 83 -34.23 7.14 -22.81
CA ALA A 83 -34.59 8.56 -22.82
C ALA A 83 -34.20 9.23 -24.14
N TRP A 84 -33.06 8.84 -24.73
CA TRP A 84 -32.66 9.31 -26.07
C TRP A 84 -33.53 8.73 -27.18
N VAL A 85 -33.94 7.46 -27.08
CA VAL A 85 -34.87 6.83 -28.03
C VAL A 85 -36.25 7.49 -27.98
N ASP A 86 -36.77 7.81 -26.80
CA ASP A 86 -38.06 8.52 -26.68
C ASP A 86 -37.96 9.94 -27.23
N LYS A 87 -36.86 10.66 -26.95
CA LYS A 87 -36.60 11.97 -27.58
C LYS A 87 -36.46 11.87 -29.11
N ALA A 88 -35.90 10.78 -29.64
CA ALA A 88 -35.82 10.55 -31.08
C ALA A 88 -37.23 10.46 -31.69
N LYS A 89 -38.16 9.73 -31.07
CA LYS A 89 -39.57 9.63 -31.54
C LYS A 89 -40.30 10.98 -31.53
N ASP A 90 -40.03 11.82 -30.53
CA ASP A 90 -40.67 13.13 -30.41
C ASP A 90 -40.12 14.14 -31.43
N GLU A 91 -38.82 14.09 -31.73
CA GLU A 91 -38.14 15.13 -32.51
C GLU A 91 -37.88 14.74 -33.98
N VAL A 92 -37.72 13.46 -34.32
CA VAL A 92 -37.39 12.95 -35.67
C VAL A 92 -38.69 12.55 -36.42
N PRO A 93 -39.09 13.26 -37.49
CA PRO A 93 -40.28 12.92 -38.27
C PRO A 93 -40.12 11.58 -38.98
N GLU A 94 -41.18 10.78 -38.99
CA GLU A 94 -41.24 9.49 -39.71
C GLU A 94 -40.15 8.48 -39.29
N LEU A 95 -39.62 8.60 -38.07
CA LEU A 95 -38.61 7.71 -37.49
C LEU A 95 -39.03 6.23 -37.58
N ASP A 96 -38.27 5.46 -38.38
CA ASP A 96 -38.45 4.02 -38.60
C ASP A 96 -37.41 3.15 -37.86
N ALA A 97 -36.34 3.77 -37.37
CA ALA A 97 -35.26 3.12 -36.63
C ALA A 97 -35.59 2.96 -35.14
N GLU A 98 -35.02 1.91 -34.53
CA GLU A 98 -35.13 1.62 -33.09
C GLU A 98 -33.75 1.63 -32.39
N GLY A 99 -33.76 1.66 -31.05
CA GLY A 99 -32.57 1.49 -30.23
C GLY A 99 -31.44 2.47 -30.56
N VAL A 100 -30.22 1.96 -30.74
CA VAL A 100 -29.04 2.77 -31.10
C VAL A 100 -29.25 3.55 -32.40
N ALA A 101 -29.86 2.94 -33.42
CA ALA A 101 -30.07 3.59 -34.72
C ALA A 101 -31.01 4.81 -34.63
N ALA A 102 -32.02 4.76 -33.75
CA ALA A 102 -32.86 5.93 -33.46
C ALA A 102 -32.05 7.10 -32.85
N VAL A 103 -31.11 6.80 -31.95
CA VAL A 103 -30.23 7.82 -31.36
C VAL A 103 -29.26 8.40 -32.38
N MET A 104 -28.76 7.60 -33.33
CA MET A 104 -27.92 8.09 -34.43
C MET A 104 -28.69 9.02 -35.39
N GLN A 105 -29.95 8.71 -35.73
CA GLN A 105 -30.79 9.63 -36.52
C GLN A 105 -31.11 10.93 -35.77
N LEU A 106 -31.32 10.86 -34.45
CA LEU A 106 -31.46 12.05 -33.60
C LEU A 106 -30.16 12.89 -33.59
N ALA A 107 -28.99 12.25 -33.60
CA ALA A 107 -27.69 12.90 -33.64
C ALA A 107 -27.48 13.68 -34.95
N ASP A 108 -27.66 13.01 -36.10
CA ASP A 108 -27.63 13.59 -37.47
C ASP A 108 -28.56 14.83 -37.55
N ARG A 109 -29.84 14.64 -37.20
CA ARG A 109 -30.85 15.70 -37.24
C ARG A 109 -30.43 16.99 -36.51
N PHE A 110 -29.71 16.90 -35.40
CA PHE A 110 -29.29 18.05 -34.61
C PHE A 110 -27.81 18.44 -34.78
N GLY A 111 -27.08 17.80 -35.69
CA GLY A 111 -25.68 18.09 -36.00
C GLY A 111 -24.71 17.75 -34.87
N TRP A 112 -24.95 16.64 -34.16
CA TRP A 112 -24.02 16.09 -33.17
C TRP A 112 -22.94 15.27 -33.86
N GLY A 113 -21.67 15.67 -33.80
CA GLY A 113 -20.59 14.92 -34.45
C GLY A 113 -20.43 13.48 -33.96
N PHE A 114 -20.65 13.24 -32.66
CA PHE A 114 -20.41 11.95 -32.05
C PHE A 114 -21.51 11.54 -31.06
N VAL A 115 -21.77 10.24 -31.00
CA VAL A 115 -22.55 9.59 -29.94
C VAL A 115 -21.66 8.64 -29.15
N ALA A 116 -21.53 8.89 -27.84
CA ALA A 116 -20.68 8.11 -26.93
C ALA A 116 -21.53 7.19 -26.04
N PHE A 117 -21.20 5.90 -26.00
CA PHE A 117 -21.94 4.87 -25.28
C PHE A 117 -21.10 4.31 -24.12
N GLU A 118 -21.61 4.47 -22.89
CA GLU A 118 -21.03 3.92 -21.67
C GLU A 118 -21.25 2.40 -21.60
N ASN A 119 -20.19 1.65 -21.27
CA ASN A 119 -20.20 0.18 -21.18
C ASN A 119 -20.74 -0.51 -22.46
N PRO A 120 -20.07 -0.33 -23.61
CA PRO A 120 -20.56 -0.78 -24.92
C PRO A 120 -20.77 -2.29 -25.04
N ALA A 121 -20.22 -3.11 -24.14
CA ALA A 121 -20.48 -4.54 -24.09
C ALA A 121 -21.96 -4.89 -23.80
N GLU A 122 -22.75 -3.96 -23.24
CA GLU A 122 -24.19 -4.11 -22.99
C GLU A 122 -25.07 -3.46 -24.07
N VAL A 123 -24.48 -2.88 -25.13
CA VAL A 123 -25.20 -2.08 -26.12
C VAL A 123 -25.32 -2.82 -27.45
N ASP A 124 -26.54 -2.92 -27.98
CA ASP A 124 -26.79 -3.57 -29.26
C ASP A 124 -26.52 -2.63 -30.45
N PHE A 125 -25.34 -2.80 -31.06
CA PHE A 125 -24.92 -2.11 -32.28
C PHE A 125 -25.26 -2.88 -33.57
N SER A 126 -26.10 -3.91 -33.54
CA SER A 126 -26.43 -4.71 -34.74
C SER A 126 -27.19 -3.92 -35.81
N GLY A 127 -27.98 -2.92 -35.41
CA GLY A 127 -28.74 -2.03 -36.29
C GLY A 127 -27.94 -0.93 -36.99
N LEU A 128 -26.61 -0.87 -36.83
CA LEU A 128 -25.75 0.12 -37.49
C LEU A 128 -24.85 -0.50 -38.57
N GLU A 129 -24.75 0.17 -39.72
CA GLU A 129 -23.69 -0.07 -40.70
C GLU A 129 -22.41 0.65 -40.19
N ILE A 130 -21.40 -0.13 -39.78
CA ILE A 130 -20.14 0.36 -39.22
C ILE A 130 -19.01 -0.21 -40.08
N ASP A 131 -18.09 0.65 -40.53
CA ASP A 131 -17.05 0.33 -41.51
C ASP A 131 -16.09 -0.75 -40.98
N GLU A 132 -15.39 -0.44 -39.88
CA GLU A 132 -14.62 -1.40 -39.09
C GLU A 132 -15.15 -1.46 -37.66
N ARG A 133 -15.47 -2.66 -37.17
CA ARG A 133 -15.95 -2.87 -35.80
C ARG A 133 -14.77 -3.19 -34.87
N PRO A 134 -14.38 -2.30 -33.94
CA PRO A 134 -13.32 -2.57 -32.99
C PRO A 134 -13.70 -3.70 -32.02
N THR A 135 -12.69 -4.33 -31.41
CA THR A 135 -12.93 -5.33 -30.35
C THR A 135 -13.38 -4.62 -29.08
N ILE A 136 -14.52 -5.06 -28.53
CA ILE A 136 -15.03 -4.63 -27.23
C ILE A 136 -14.79 -5.77 -26.24
N ASP A 137 -14.11 -5.49 -25.14
CA ASP A 137 -13.88 -6.43 -24.04
C ASP A 137 -14.34 -5.86 -22.69
N ALA A 138 -14.14 -6.61 -21.60
CA ALA A 138 -14.59 -6.25 -20.26
C ALA A 138 -13.88 -5.01 -19.66
N THR A 139 -12.81 -4.51 -20.28
CA THR A 139 -12.09 -3.29 -19.91
C THR A 139 -12.49 -2.08 -20.75
N THR A 140 -13.20 -2.29 -21.87
CA THR A 140 -13.69 -1.23 -22.75
C THR A 140 -14.82 -0.44 -22.07
N GLY A 141 -14.49 0.72 -21.48
CA GLY A 141 -15.46 1.59 -20.83
C GLY A 141 -16.39 2.35 -21.77
N TRP A 142 -15.93 2.67 -22.99
CA TRP A 142 -16.65 3.51 -23.95
C TRP A 142 -16.52 3.03 -25.40
N ALA A 143 -17.59 3.19 -26.17
CA ALA A 143 -17.54 3.24 -27.64
C ALA A 143 -18.09 4.58 -28.13
N VAL A 144 -17.48 5.16 -29.17
CA VAL A 144 -17.89 6.44 -29.74
C VAL A 144 -18.12 6.27 -31.24
N VAL A 145 -19.31 6.66 -31.71
CA VAL A 145 -19.77 6.48 -33.09
C VAL A 145 -19.97 7.84 -33.75
N SER A 146 -19.45 8.03 -34.96
CA SER A 146 -19.65 9.25 -35.77
C SER A 146 -21.06 9.32 -36.36
N ALA A 147 -21.73 10.47 -36.30
CA ALA A 147 -23.06 10.64 -36.91
C ALA A 147 -23.03 11.24 -38.32
N GLY A 148 -24.15 11.05 -39.05
CA GLY A 148 -24.48 11.74 -40.32
C GLY A 148 -23.33 11.89 -41.31
N ASP A 149 -23.03 13.14 -41.69
CA ASP A 149 -22.08 13.45 -42.76
C ASP A 149 -20.61 13.26 -42.37
N PHE A 150 -20.29 12.93 -41.11
CA PHE A 150 -18.90 12.62 -40.72
C PHE A 150 -18.42 11.26 -41.20
N ALA A 151 -19.30 10.26 -41.26
CA ALA A 151 -19.03 9.00 -41.94
C ALA A 151 -20.32 8.19 -42.15
N PHE A 152 -20.53 7.72 -43.39
CA PHE A 152 -21.40 6.59 -43.69
C PHE A 152 -20.67 5.60 -44.64
N PRO A 153 -20.48 4.32 -44.27
CA PRO A 153 -20.81 3.68 -42.99
C PRO A 153 -20.19 4.40 -41.77
N HIS A 154 -20.79 4.22 -40.60
CA HIS A 154 -20.32 4.89 -39.39
C HIS A 154 -18.92 4.41 -39.00
N VAL A 155 -18.08 5.30 -38.49
CA VAL A 155 -16.83 4.93 -37.82
C VAL A 155 -17.14 4.71 -36.34
N MET A 156 -16.56 3.66 -35.75
CA MET A 156 -16.63 3.38 -34.32
C MET A 156 -15.23 3.29 -33.73
N THR A 157 -14.99 4.06 -32.67
CA THR A 157 -13.79 3.96 -31.84
C THR A 157 -14.16 3.46 -30.45
N VAL A 158 -13.17 2.99 -29.69
CA VAL A 158 -13.35 2.50 -28.32
C VAL A 158 -12.25 3.01 -27.41
N SER A 159 -12.56 3.14 -26.13
CA SER A 159 -11.56 3.45 -25.11
C SER A 159 -10.59 2.27 -24.92
N PRO A 160 -9.27 2.50 -24.78
CA PRO A 160 -8.36 1.45 -24.31
C PRO A 160 -8.69 1.07 -22.85
N ALA A 161 -8.03 0.04 -22.33
CA ALA A 161 -8.08 -0.28 -20.91
C ALA A 161 -7.65 0.95 -20.08
N PRO A 162 -8.39 1.35 -19.03
CA PRO A 162 -8.03 2.50 -18.19
C PRO A 162 -6.64 2.37 -17.58
N SER A 163 -5.91 3.49 -17.49
CA SER A 163 -4.56 3.47 -16.89
C SER A 163 -4.63 3.02 -15.43
N LYS A 164 -3.62 2.26 -14.99
CA LYS A 164 -3.55 1.78 -13.60
C LYS A 164 -3.17 2.87 -12.59
N VAL A 165 -2.66 4.01 -13.05
CA VAL A 165 -2.10 5.09 -12.21
C VAL A 165 -2.99 6.34 -12.19
N LEU A 166 -3.34 6.90 -13.36
CA LEU A 166 -4.21 8.07 -13.45
C LEU A 166 -5.66 7.69 -13.11
N ARG A 167 -6.25 8.43 -12.17
CA ARG A 167 -7.62 8.30 -11.65
C ARG A 167 -8.49 9.47 -12.14
N ASP A 168 -8.62 9.62 -13.46
CA ASP A 168 -9.65 10.48 -14.08
C ASP A 168 -10.59 9.59 -14.93
N GLY A 169 -11.87 9.53 -14.52
CA GLY A 169 -12.90 8.72 -15.19
C GLY A 169 -13.35 9.27 -16.55
N SER A 170 -12.98 10.50 -16.91
CA SER A 170 -13.29 11.12 -18.21
C SER A 170 -12.26 10.78 -19.29
N VAL A 171 -11.02 10.47 -18.91
CA VAL A 171 -9.93 10.18 -19.86
C VAL A 171 -10.25 9.02 -20.80
N PRO A 172 -10.84 7.88 -20.38
CA PRO A 172 -11.24 6.82 -21.31
C PRO A 172 -12.24 7.28 -22.39
N LEU A 173 -13.18 8.16 -22.04
CA LEU A 173 -14.13 8.76 -23.00
C LEU A 173 -13.41 9.70 -23.97
N LEU A 174 -12.49 10.54 -23.47
CA LEU A 174 -11.67 11.41 -24.31
C LEU A 174 -10.76 10.60 -25.25
N GLN A 175 -10.18 9.49 -24.79
CA GLN A 175 -9.37 8.60 -25.64
C GLN A 175 -10.19 8.00 -26.78
N ALA A 176 -11.45 7.60 -26.51
CA ALA A 176 -12.34 7.13 -27.56
C ALA A 176 -12.73 8.26 -28.54
N LEU A 177 -13.05 9.47 -28.05
CA LEU A 177 -13.35 10.63 -28.90
C LEU A 177 -12.16 11.01 -29.80
N PHE A 178 -10.97 11.20 -29.24
CA PHE A 178 -9.76 11.63 -29.96
C PHE A 178 -9.07 10.53 -30.79
N ALA A 179 -9.63 9.31 -30.80
CA ALA A 179 -9.30 8.28 -31.78
C ALA A 179 -10.00 8.49 -33.14
N HIS A 180 -11.07 9.30 -33.21
CA HIS A 180 -11.69 9.69 -34.48
C HIS A 180 -10.81 10.70 -35.22
N GLU A 181 -10.58 10.52 -36.53
CA GLU A 181 -9.68 11.36 -37.34
C GLU A 181 -9.99 12.86 -37.22
N GLN A 182 -11.28 13.22 -37.17
CA GLN A 182 -11.79 14.58 -37.08
C GLN A 182 -11.37 15.32 -35.79
N LEU A 183 -10.97 14.57 -34.75
CA LEU A 183 -10.43 15.08 -33.48
C LEU A 183 -8.95 14.74 -33.31
N HIS A 184 -8.50 13.59 -33.82
CA HIS A 184 -7.11 13.12 -33.73
C HIS A 184 -6.12 14.15 -34.29
N VAL A 185 -6.44 14.73 -35.45
CA VAL A 185 -5.63 15.74 -36.14
C VAL A 185 -5.36 17.00 -35.30
N LEU A 186 -6.18 17.28 -34.27
CA LEU A 186 -6.00 18.45 -33.40
C LEU A 186 -4.78 18.31 -32.46
N GLN A 187 -4.35 17.07 -32.20
CA GLN A 187 -3.29 16.75 -31.23
C GLN A 187 -1.87 17.05 -31.72
N ASP A 188 -1.64 17.17 -33.04
CA ASP A 188 -0.37 17.68 -33.59
C ASP A 188 -0.54 19.14 -34.06
N PRO A 189 -0.04 20.14 -33.30
CA PRO A 189 -0.12 21.55 -33.66
C PRO A 189 0.47 21.92 -35.03
N GLN A 190 1.37 21.09 -35.59
CA GLN A 190 1.97 21.34 -36.91
C GLN A 190 1.07 20.88 -38.07
N SER A 191 0.06 20.06 -37.79
CA SER A 191 -0.83 19.46 -38.79
C SER A 191 -2.21 20.15 -38.88
N VAL A 192 -2.60 20.96 -37.89
CA VAL A 192 -3.96 21.49 -37.75
C VAL A 192 -4.33 22.47 -38.88
N PRO A 193 -5.39 22.19 -39.68
CA PRO A 193 -5.88 23.14 -40.69
C PRO A 193 -6.36 24.46 -40.07
N VAL A 194 -6.27 25.56 -40.82
CA VAL A 194 -6.65 26.90 -40.33
C VAL A 194 -8.12 26.96 -39.90
N GLU A 195 -9.00 26.22 -40.59
CA GLU A 195 -10.42 26.11 -40.27
C GLU A 195 -10.69 25.35 -38.96
N ARG A 196 -9.71 24.59 -38.45
CA ARG A 196 -9.81 23.75 -37.24
C ARG A 196 -9.13 24.38 -36.02
N LEU A 197 -8.38 25.47 -36.16
CA LEU A 197 -7.69 26.13 -35.04
C LEU A 197 -8.64 26.53 -33.90
N GLN A 198 -9.80 27.11 -34.22
CA GLN A 198 -10.80 27.48 -33.19
C GLN A 198 -11.34 26.26 -32.42
N LEU A 199 -11.46 25.10 -33.07
CA LEU A 199 -11.87 23.86 -32.43
C LEU A 199 -10.73 23.31 -31.55
N ARG A 200 -9.49 23.33 -32.04
CA ARG A 200 -8.30 22.96 -31.26
C ARG A 200 -8.22 23.78 -29.97
N ASP A 201 -8.35 25.10 -30.08
CA ASP A 201 -8.25 26.02 -28.94
C ASP A 201 -9.41 25.83 -27.94
N ARG A 202 -10.62 25.47 -28.40
CA ARG A 202 -11.73 25.05 -27.50
C ARG A 202 -11.37 23.78 -26.73
N LEU A 203 -10.78 22.79 -27.40
CA LEU A 203 -10.55 21.44 -26.86
C LEU A 203 -9.15 21.25 -26.24
N GLU A 204 -8.40 22.33 -26.01
CA GLU A 204 -7.01 22.28 -25.53
C GLU A 204 -6.87 21.59 -24.17
N GLU A 205 -7.77 21.87 -23.22
CA GLU A 205 -7.86 21.17 -21.92
C GLU A 205 -8.14 19.67 -22.08
N GLY A 206 -8.97 19.29 -23.06
CA GLY A 206 -9.27 17.89 -23.36
C GLY A 206 -8.05 17.13 -23.85
N MET A 207 -7.24 17.75 -24.71
CA MET A 207 -5.97 17.19 -25.16
C MET A 207 -4.93 17.15 -24.03
N HIS A 208 -4.87 18.19 -23.19
CA HIS A 208 -3.96 18.20 -22.03
C HIS A 208 -4.22 17.02 -21.08
N ARG A 209 -5.49 16.65 -20.85
CA ARG A 209 -5.83 15.44 -20.05
C ARG A 209 -5.41 14.12 -20.71
N LEU A 210 -5.36 14.05 -22.04
CA LEU A 210 -4.83 12.87 -22.73
C LEU A 210 -3.31 12.75 -22.52
N GLU A 211 -2.58 13.87 -22.55
CA GLU A 211 -1.15 13.90 -22.26
C GLU A 211 -0.82 13.48 -20.82
N GLN A 212 -1.74 13.64 -19.87
CA GLN A 212 -1.54 13.24 -18.47
C GLN A 212 -1.39 11.72 -18.29
N VAL A 213 -1.88 10.88 -19.22
CA VAL A 213 -1.75 9.41 -19.12
C VAL A 213 -0.27 8.96 -19.15
N PRO A 214 0.51 9.19 -20.23
CA PRO A 214 1.92 8.83 -20.26
C PRO A 214 2.76 9.61 -19.23
N GLN A 215 2.35 10.82 -18.84
CA GLN A 215 3.01 11.58 -17.78
C GLN A 215 2.82 10.91 -16.40
N ALA A 216 1.62 10.40 -16.10
CA ALA A 216 1.31 9.67 -14.88
C ALA A 216 2.07 8.35 -14.80
N GLU A 217 2.12 7.59 -15.90
CA GLU A 217 2.86 6.33 -15.99
C GLU A 217 4.36 6.56 -15.80
N GLN A 218 4.96 7.52 -16.52
CA GLN A 218 6.37 7.86 -16.35
C GLN A 218 6.68 8.43 -14.95
N MET A 219 5.74 9.16 -14.33
CA MET A 219 5.87 9.58 -12.93
C MET A 219 5.90 8.36 -11.99
N ALA A 220 5.03 7.38 -12.19
CA ALA A 220 4.99 6.18 -11.39
C ALA A 220 6.28 5.36 -11.49
N GLU A 221 6.80 5.15 -12.70
CA GLU A 221 8.10 4.51 -12.92
C GLU A 221 9.23 5.24 -12.18
N LYS A 222 9.28 6.57 -12.28
CA LYS A 222 10.27 7.41 -11.57
C LYS A 222 10.14 7.32 -10.04
N ILE A 223 8.93 7.18 -9.50
CA ILE A 223 8.70 6.99 -8.07
C ILE A 223 9.22 5.62 -7.63
N VAL A 224 8.87 4.54 -8.35
CA VAL A 224 9.35 3.18 -8.05
C VAL A 224 10.87 3.07 -8.13
N LEU A 225 11.49 3.70 -9.13
CA LEU A 225 12.95 3.74 -9.27
C LEU A 225 13.61 4.44 -8.07
N LYS A 226 13.08 5.58 -7.61
CA LYS A 226 13.59 6.30 -6.43
C LYS A 226 13.39 5.55 -5.11
N VAL A 227 12.30 4.79 -4.99
CA VAL A 227 12.06 3.93 -3.81
C VAL A 227 13.09 2.79 -3.79
N ARG A 228 13.38 2.17 -4.94
CA ARG A 228 14.45 1.18 -5.07
C ARG A 228 15.83 1.79 -4.80
N GLU A 229 16.10 2.99 -5.32
CA GLU A 229 17.36 3.73 -5.09
C GLU A 229 17.60 3.96 -3.58
N GLN A 230 16.61 4.47 -2.84
CA GLN A 230 16.67 4.59 -1.37
C GLN A 230 16.96 3.24 -0.68
N LEU A 231 16.28 2.17 -1.10
CA LEU A 231 16.38 0.84 -0.49
C LEU A 231 17.64 0.03 -0.82
N THR A 232 18.41 0.42 -1.85
CA THR A 232 19.51 -0.41 -2.38
C THR A 232 20.77 0.38 -2.77
N ASP A 233 20.63 1.47 -3.51
CA ASP A 233 21.77 2.24 -4.01
C ASP A 233 22.29 3.23 -2.95
N GLY A 234 21.38 3.86 -2.20
CA GLY A 234 21.68 4.73 -1.05
C GLY A 234 22.29 4.00 0.16
N GLU A 235 22.27 2.67 0.15
CA GLU A 235 22.91 1.84 1.17
C GLU A 235 24.43 1.88 1.07
N ARG A 236 25.11 2.18 2.19
CA ARG A 236 26.57 2.32 2.30
C ARG A 236 27.20 1.25 3.18
N ALA A 237 26.41 0.40 3.85
CA ALA A 237 26.93 -0.76 4.55
C ALA A 237 27.39 -1.87 3.58
N GLU A 238 28.36 -2.66 4.04
CA GLU A 238 28.84 -3.85 3.33
C GLU A 238 28.84 -5.05 4.30
N PRO A 239 28.26 -6.21 3.91
CA PRO A 239 27.47 -6.43 2.69
C PRO A 239 26.16 -5.62 2.69
N LYS A 240 25.76 -5.10 1.53
CA LYS A 240 24.48 -4.37 1.38
C LYS A 240 23.27 -5.25 1.75
N PRO A 241 22.36 -4.78 2.63
CA PRO A 241 21.06 -5.39 2.79
C PRO A 241 20.26 -5.57 1.49
N SER A 242 19.49 -6.64 1.43
CA SER A 242 18.64 -7.04 0.31
C SER A 242 17.15 -6.96 0.67
N LEU A 243 16.30 -6.81 -0.34
CA LEU A 243 14.85 -6.75 -0.17
C LEU A 243 14.24 -8.15 0.05
N ILE A 244 13.33 -8.26 1.01
CA ILE A 244 12.46 -9.44 1.17
C ILE A 244 11.17 -9.26 0.35
N GLY A 245 10.68 -8.02 0.23
CA GLY A 245 9.45 -7.66 -0.48
C GLY A 245 9.67 -6.94 -1.82
N GLU A 246 8.58 -6.67 -2.52
CA GLU A 246 8.58 -5.78 -3.70
C GLU A 246 8.71 -4.30 -3.28
N PRO A 247 9.21 -3.39 -4.15
CA PRO A 247 9.33 -1.96 -3.81
C PRO A 247 8.01 -1.24 -3.48
N LEU A 248 6.86 -1.77 -3.94
CA LEU A 248 5.52 -1.26 -3.62
C LEU A 248 4.74 -2.21 -2.68
N GLU A 249 5.47 -2.82 -1.75
CA GLU A 249 4.92 -3.67 -0.71
C GLU A 249 5.33 -3.13 0.66
N SER A 250 4.34 -2.86 1.52
CA SER A 250 4.63 -2.53 2.92
C SER A 250 4.37 -3.76 3.79
N GLY A 251 5.27 -4.07 4.72
CA GLY A 251 5.10 -5.22 5.61
C GLY A 251 6.26 -5.49 6.55
N SER A 252 6.02 -6.41 7.48
CA SER A 252 7.00 -6.89 8.48
C SER A 252 7.30 -8.36 8.26
N SER A 253 8.56 -8.78 8.43
CA SER A 253 8.99 -10.16 8.22
C SER A 253 9.55 -10.78 9.50
N HIS A 254 9.04 -11.96 9.84
CA HIS A 254 9.42 -12.68 11.05
C HIS A 254 10.12 -13.99 10.67
N PRO A 255 11.30 -14.29 11.24
CA PRO A 255 11.99 -15.55 11.01
C PRO A 255 11.23 -16.74 11.60
N LEU A 256 11.33 -17.89 10.93
CA LEU A 256 10.72 -19.15 11.37
C LEU A 256 11.79 -20.15 11.86
N PRO A 257 11.41 -21.13 12.71
CA PRO A 257 12.31 -22.17 13.22
C PRO A 257 13.05 -23.00 12.16
N ASP A 258 12.54 -23.06 10.93
CA ASP A 258 13.14 -23.80 9.80
C ASP A 258 14.15 -22.97 8.99
N GLY A 259 14.37 -21.70 9.36
CA GLY A 259 15.24 -20.76 8.67
C GLY A 259 14.58 -19.99 7.52
N ASN A 260 13.29 -20.23 7.25
CA ASN A 260 12.51 -19.44 6.28
C ASN A 260 11.90 -18.20 6.95
N LEU A 261 11.21 -17.37 6.17
CA LEU A 261 10.58 -16.13 6.61
C LEU A 261 9.07 -16.18 6.38
N LEU A 262 8.33 -15.52 7.28
CA LEU A 262 6.92 -15.19 7.08
C LEU A 262 6.74 -13.67 7.12
N THR A 263 6.29 -13.11 6.01
CA THR A 263 5.99 -11.68 5.86
C THR A 263 4.49 -11.42 5.98
N THR A 264 4.10 -10.51 6.87
CA THR A 264 2.77 -9.89 6.85
C THR A 264 2.85 -8.65 5.97
N SER A 265 2.28 -8.70 4.77
CA SER A 265 2.44 -7.67 3.73
C SER A 265 1.11 -7.04 3.29
N ARG A 266 1.20 -5.85 2.69
CA ARG A 266 0.10 -5.12 2.06
C ARG A 266 0.59 -4.52 0.75
N THR A 267 -0.16 -4.73 -0.34
CA THR A 267 0.15 -4.13 -1.63
C THR A 267 -0.22 -2.65 -1.65
N LEU A 268 0.50 -1.87 -2.46
CA LEU A 268 0.30 -0.44 -2.62
C LEU A 268 0.13 -0.13 -4.11
N ASP A 269 -1.02 0.39 -4.51
CA ASP A 269 -1.23 0.91 -5.86
C ASP A 269 -0.92 2.41 -5.88
N LEU A 270 0.07 2.79 -6.70
CA LEU A 270 0.47 4.18 -6.86
C LEU A 270 -0.50 4.88 -7.84
N VAL A 271 -1.12 5.98 -7.39
CA VAL A 271 -2.15 6.68 -8.17
C VAL A 271 -1.92 8.17 -8.26
N THR A 272 -2.60 8.85 -9.19
CA THR A 272 -2.60 10.30 -9.35
C THR A 272 -3.91 10.80 -9.94
N ARG A 273 -4.24 12.08 -9.74
CA ARG A 273 -5.35 12.76 -10.43
C ARG A 273 -4.89 13.80 -11.46
N ASP A 274 -3.61 14.12 -11.49
CA ASP A 274 -3.07 15.28 -12.23
C ASP A 274 -1.69 15.03 -12.88
N ALA A 275 -1.11 13.84 -12.73
CA ALA A 275 0.27 13.49 -13.12
C ALA A 275 1.39 14.34 -12.45
N VAL A 276 1.05 15.22 -11.51
CA VAL A 276 1.98 16.10 -10.79
C VAL A 276 2.24 15.59 -9.38
N ARG A 277 1.17 15.27 -8.64
CA ARG A 277 1.21 14.67 -7.30
C ARG A 277 0.78 13.22 -7.39
N ALA A 278 1.34 12.38 -6.52
CA ALA A 278 0.93 10.99 -6.41
C ALA A 278 0.27 10.74 -5.05
N ASP A 279 -0.44 9.64 -4.92
CA ASP A 279 -1.07 9.16 -3.70
C ASP A 279 -1.03 7.62 -3.69
N LEU A 280 -1.35 6.97 -2.58
CA LEU A 280 -1.34 5.51 -2.45
C LEU A 280 -2.74 4.96 -2.21
N GLU A 281 -3.26 4.19 -3.17
CA GLU A 281 -4.39 3.29 -2.93
C GLU A 281 -3.86 2.04 -2.22
N LEU A 282 -4.02 2.03 -0.90
CA LEU A 282 -3.57 0.92 -0.06
C LEU A 282 -4.49 -0.31 -0.25
N GLY A 283 -3.91 -1.47 -0.56
CA GLY A 283 -4.65 -2.72 -0.74
C GLY A 283 -5.57 -3.07 0.43
N LYS A 284 -6.71 -3.72 0.20
CA LYS A 284 -7.72 -3.97 1.25
C LYS A 284 -7.39 -5.12 2.21
N GLN A 285 -6.38 -5.92 1.88
CA GLN A 285 -5.97 -7.12 2.59
C GLN A 285 -4.55 -6.98 3.16
N HIS A 286 -4.33 -7.46 4.38
CA HIS A 286 -3.04 -7.99 4.80
C HIS A 286 -2.90 -9.41 4.25
N ARG A 287 -1.74 -9.75 3.71
CA ARG A 287 -1.41 -11.07 3.17
C ARG A 287 -0.29 -11.69 3.99
N PHE A 288 -0.43 -12.96 4.33
CA PHE A 288 0.63 -13.77 4.92
C PHE A 288 1.41 -14.45 3.79
N VAL A 289 2.71 -14.17 3.69
CA VAL A 289 3.55 -14.55 2.55
C VAL A 289 4.79 -15.29 3.07
N PHE A 290 4.95 -16.55 2.69
CA PHE A 290 6.09 -17.39 3.06
C PHE A 290 7.20 -17.29 2.01
N GLY A 291 8.46 -17.14 2.44
CA GLY A 291 9.62 -17.02 1.57
C GLY A 291 10.85 -17.71 2.12
N ALA A 292 11.67 -18.28 1.24
CA ALA A 292 12.99 -18.75 1.61
C ALA A 292 13.96 -17.58 1.81
N LEU A 293 14.92 -17.74 2.70
CA LEU A 293 15.90 -16.71 3.04
C LEU A 293 16.75 -16.31 1.82
N GLY A 294 16.76 -15.02 1.48
CA GLY A 294 17.46 -14.50 0.30
C GLY A 294 16.83 -14.89 -1.04
N ALA A 295 15.60 -15.40 -1.07
CA ALA A 295 14.86 -15.65 -2.30
C ALA A 295 14.43 -14.34 -2.97
N ASP A 296 14.29 -14.38 -4.30
CA ASP A 296 13.66 -13.30 -5.07
C ASP A 296 12.24 -13.02 -4.53
N PRO A 297 11.83 -11.74 -4.35
CA PRO A 297 10.49 -11.39 -3.87
C PRO A 297 9.34 -12.03 -4.66
N ALA A 298 9.52 -12.32 -5.96
CA ALA A 298 8.55 -12.99 -6.82
C ALA A 298 8.50 -14.52 -6.61
N GLY A 299 9.49 -15.11 -5.94
CA GLY A 299 9.55 -16.53 -5.58
C GLY A 299 8.81 -16.90 -4.29
N ARG A 300 8.26 -15.92 -3.58
CA ARG A 300 7.49 -16.11 -2.33
C ARG A 300 6.08 -16.62 -2.63
N VAL A 301 5.47 -17.33 -1.67
CA VAL A 301 4.16 -17.98 -1.83
C VAL A 301 3.16 -17.54 -0.76
N ALA A 302 1.87 -17.49 -1.11
CA ALA A 302 0.82 -17.17 -0.15
C ALA A 302 0.71 -18.27 0.93
N CYS A 303 0.73 -17.86 2.19
CA CYS A 303 0.73 -18.75 3.34
C CYS A 303 -0.72 -19.10 3.76
N THR A 304 -1.43 -19.85 2.90
CA THR A 304 -2.88 -20.10 3.06
C THR A 304 -3.26 -20.89 4.32
N ALA A 305 -2.32 -21.61 4.95
CA ALA A 305 -2.60 -22.32 6.20
C ALA A 305 -2.77 -21.35 7.39
N LEU A 306 -2.03 -20.24 7.42
CA LEU A 306 -2.20 -19.21 8.44
C LEU A 306 -3.40 -18.32 8.07
N ALA A 307 -4.49 -18.47 8.81
CA ALA A 307 -5.70 -17.66 8.66
C ALA A 307 -6.26 -17.60 7.20
N GLY A 308 -6.03 -18.62 6.35
CA GLY A 308 -6.48 -18.59 4.96
C GLY A 308 -5.57 -17.79 4.01
N GLY A 309 -4.46 -17.21 4.50
CA GLY A 309 -3.47 -16.49 3.71
C GLY A 309 -3.68 -14.98 3.61
N GLU A 310 -4.86 -14.47 3.92
CA GLU A 310 -5.15 -13.03 3.95
C GLU A 310 -6.26 -12.63 4.93
N ARG A 311 -6.26 -11.37 5.36
CA ARG A 311 -7.25 -10.77 6.27
C ARG A 311 -7.53 -9.32 5.88
N GLU A 312 -8.78 -8.88 6.02
CA GLU A 312 -9.12 -7.48 5.74
C GLU A 312 -8.37 -6.57 6.73
N VAL A 313 -7.93 -5.41 6.23
CA VAL A 313 -7.22 -4.39 7.03
C VAL A 313 -8.09 -3.87 8.19
N GLY A 314 -9.41 -3.94 8.06
CA GLY A 314 -10.34 -3.62 9.16
C GLY A 314 -10.53 -4.75 10.17
N ASP A 315 -10.18 -6.00 9.85
CA ASP A 315 -10.37 -7.17 10.71
C ASP A 315 -9.11 -7.53 11.52
N LEU A 316 -7.91 -7.43 10.94
CA LEU A 316 -6.66 -7.81 11.61
C LEU A 316 -6.08 -6.64 12.44
N SER A 317 -6.29 -6.67 13.76
CA SER A 317 -5.79 -5.66 14.70
C SER A 317 -4.27 -5.74 14.91
N SER A 318 -3.75 -6.97 15.12
CA SER A 318 -2.31 -7.18 15.35
C SER A 318 -1.88 -8.63 15.08
N VAL A 319 -0.57 -8.80 14.88
CA VAL A 319 0.09 -10.11 14.86
C VAL A 319 1.29 -10.06 15.79
N LEU A 320 1.32 -10.96 16.76
CA LEU A 320 2.36 -11.06 17.79
C LEU A 320 3.02 -12.44 17.70
N TRP A 321 4.31 -12.53 17.98
CA TRP A 321 5.11 -13.73 17.71
C TRP A 321 5.84 -14.19 18.97
N SER A 322 6.05 -15.49 19.14
CA SER A 322 7.08 -15.96 20.06
C SER A 322 8.46 -15.56 19.53
N PRO A 323 9.48 -15.34 20.40
CA PRO A 323 10.81 -14.91 19.94
C PRO A 323 11.52 -15.89 18.99
N ASP A 324 11.11 -17.16 18.95
CA ASP A 324 11.61 -18.17 18.01
C ASP A 324 10.75 -18.32 16.73
N GLY A 325 9.67 -17.55 16.58
CA GLY A 325 8.74 -17.60 15.45
C GLY A 325 7.86 -18.86 15.39
N SER A 326 7.93 -19.76 16.38
CA SER A 326 7.17 -21.02 16.40
C SER A 326 5.67 -20.83 16.71
N VAL A 327 5.30 -19.71 17.32
CA VAL A 327 3.93 -19.37 17.72
C VAL A 327 3.57 -17.97 17.22
N ALA A 328 2.36 -17.83 16.68
CA ALA A 328 1.77 -16.55 16.32
C ALA A 328 0.44 -16.36 17.05
N LEU A 329 0.21 -15.17 17.58
CA LEU A 329 -1.07 -14.73 18.12
C LEU A 329 -1.64 -13.67 17.18
N LEU A 330 -2.75 -14.00 16.52
CA LEU A 330 -3.46 -13.10 15.61
C LEU A 330 -4.66 -12.54 16.37
N ASP A 331 -4.73 -11.22 16.54
CA ASP A 331 -5.92 -10.54 17.08
C ASP A 331 -6.79 -10.04 15.93
N THR A 332 -8.05 -10.47 15.91
CA THR A 332 -9.03 -10.16 14.86
C THR A 332 -10.35 -9.66 15.43
N LEU A 333 -11.09 -8.83 14.70
CA LEU A 333 -12.42 -8.40 15.13
C LEU A 333 -13.41 -9.56 15.25
N ALA A 334 -13.27 -10.58 14.39
CA ALA A 334 -14.15 -11.74 14.37
C ALA A 334 -13.88 -12.75 15.51
N ASP A 335 -12.62 -13.21 15.66
CA ASP A 335 -12.25 -14.28 16.61
C ASP A 335 -11.62 -13.77 17.91
N GLY A 336 -11.21 -12.49 17.98
CA GLY A 336 -10.27 -12.00 18.99
C GLY A 336 -8.88 -12.61 18.83
N GLU A 337 -8.13 -12.69 19.93
CA GLU A 337 -6.80 -13.27 20.01
C GLU A 337 -6.84 -14.80 19.81
N THR A 338 -6.32 -15.27 18.67
CA THR A 338 -6.21 -16.69 18.32
C THR A 338 -4.75 -17.11 18.19
N LEU A 339 -4.38 -18.20 18.86
CA LEU A 339 -3.04 -18.76 18.85
C LEU A 339 -2.87 -19.79 17.73
N TRP A 340 -1.76 -19.68 17.00
CA TRP A 340 -1.35 -20.54 15.89
C TRP A 340 0.05 -21.10 16.17
N ARG A 341 0.32 -22.32 15.71
CA ARG A 341 1.62 -23.00 15.86
C ARG A 341 2.19 -23.39 14.51
N PHE A 342 3.49 -23.20 14.34
CA PHE A 342 4.26 -23.60 13.17
C PHE A 342 4.93 -24.96 13.38
N ASP A 343 4.84 -25.82 12.37
CA ASP A 343 5.47 -27.13 12.30
C ASP A 343 6.11 -27.32 10.91
N ALA A 344 7.44 -27.18 10.87
CA ALA A 344 8.24 -27.31 9.66
C ALA A 344 8.08 -28.68 8.96
N SER A 345 7.66 -29.73 9.69
CA SER A 345 7.46 -31.06 9.10
C SER A 345 6.22 -31.13 8.20
N GLN A 346 5.31 -30.15 8.30
CA GLN A 346 4.11 -30.04 7.46
C GLN A 346 4.38 -29.31 6.13
N GLY A 347 5.62 -28.85 5.91
CA GLY A 347 6.07 -28.21 4.68
C GLY A 347 6.03 -26.67 4.73
N ALA A 348 6.13 -26.04 3.56
CA ALA A 348 6.06 -24.58 3.43
C ALA A 348 4.74 -24.05 3.99
N CYS A 349 4.79 -23.04 4.87
CA CYS A 349 3.64 -22.56 5.63
C CYS A 349 2.93 -23.67 6.46
N GLY A 350 3.67 -24.48 7.21
CA GLY A 350 3.13 -25.47 8.15
C GLY A 350 2.42 -24.90 9.39
N TRP A 351 1.45 -24.00 9.22
CA TRP A 351 0.72 -23.34 10.32
C TRP A 351 -0.58 -24.05 10.66
N THR A 352 -0.84 -24.21 11.96
CA THR A 352 -2.07 -24.81 12.50
C THR A 352 -2.72 -23.91 13.54
N ARG A 353 -4.05 -23.74 13.47
CA ARG A 353 -4.82 -23.01 14.49
C ARG A 353 -4.86 -23.86 15.76
N SER A 354 -4.42 -23.30 16.88
CA SER A 354 -4.48 -23.97 18.17
C SER A 354 -5.82 -23.74 18.84
N HIS A 355 -6.05 -22.55 19.39
CA HIS A 355 -7.28 -22.17 20.09
C HIS A 355 -7.40 -20.64 20.17
N ALA A 356 -8.59 -20.14 20.48
CA ALA A 356 -8.80 -18.74 20.82
C ALA A 356 -8.58 -18.54 22.33
N LEU A 357 -7.96 -17.43 22.73
CA LEU A 357 -7.78 -17.08 24.13
C LEU A 357 -9.09 -16.57 24.72
N ALA A 358 -9.28 -16.77 26.03
CA ALA A 358 -10.29 -16.03 26.76
C ALA A 358 -9.91 -14.54 26.81
N LYS A 359 -10.91 -13.65 26.70
CA LYS A 359 -10.66 -12.21 26.82
C LYS A 359 -10.01 -11.90 28.18
N PRO A 360 -8.95 -11.08 28.22
CA PRO A 360 -8.29 -10.71 29.47
C PRO A 360 -9.27 -10.06 30.44
N ARG A 361 -9.02 -10.26 31.74
CA ARG A 361 -9.79 -9.61 32.80
C ARG A 361 -9.52 -8.09 32.80
N PRO A 362 -10.48 -7.25 33.22
CA PRO A 362 -10.30 -5.79 33.23
C PRO A 362 -9.03 -5.36 33.98
N GLY A 363 -8.23 -4.48 33.37
CA GLY A 363 -6.93 -4.04 33.89
C GLY A 363 -5.79 -5.04 33.67
N LEU A 364 -6.00 -6.11 32.90
CA LEU A 364 -4.97 -7.08 32.47
C LEU A 364 -4.92 -7.20 30.94
N ASP A 365 -5.21 -6.08 30.28
CA ASP A 365 -5.34 -5.85 28.83
C ASP A 365 -4.04 -5.37 28.16
N GLY A 366 -2.90 -5.50 28.83
CA GLY A 366 -1.59 -5.23 28.23
C GLY A 366 -1.26 -6.16 27.07
N ARG A 367 -0.32 -5.71 26.23
CA ARG A 367 0.17 -6.42 25.02
C ARG A 367 0.50 -7.87 25.36
N ALA A 368 0.00 -8.79 24.53
CA ALA A 368 0.26 -10.22 24.68
C ALA A 368 1.73 -10.54 24.40
N LEU A 369 2.27 -11.50 25.16
CA LEU A 369 3.59 -12.05 24.93
C LEU A 369 3.51 -13.58 24.81
N PRO A 370 3.26 -14.12 23.61
CA PRO A 370 3.19 -15.57 23.39
C PRO A 370 4.57 -16.23 23.50
N TRP A 371 4.59 -17.46 24.01
CA TRP A 371 5.78 -18.30 24.13
C TRP A 371 5.66 -19.58 23.29
N ARG A 372 6.79 -20.25 23.05
CA ARG A 372 6.88 -21.48 22.23
C ARG A 372 6.06 -22.66 22.75
N THR A 373 5.80 -22.70 24.06
CA THR A 373 4.88 -23.65 24.70
C THR A 373 3.41 -23.40 24.31
N GLY A 374 3.09 -22.19 23.88
CA GLY A 374 1.73 -21.66 23.71
C GLY A 374 1.19 -20.94 24.95
N ASP A 375 1.98 -20.80 26.01
CA ASP A 375 1.65 -19.91 27.13
C ASP A 375 1.69 -18.44 26.65
N VAL A 376 0.84 -17.59 27.21
CA VAL A 376 0.74 -16.16 26.84
C VAL A 376 0.79 -15.31 28.11
N ALA A 377 1.84 -14.51 28.22
CA ALA A 377 2.03 -13.62 29.37
C ALA A 377 1.51 -12.21 29.10
N ARG A 378 1.14 -11.50 30.18
CA ARG A 378 0.65 -10.11 30.14
C ARG A 378 1.09 -9.32 31.36
N ILE A 379 1.33 -8.02 31.13
CA ILE A 379 1.28 -7.00 32.18
C ILE A 379 -0.15 -6.47 32.30
N GLY A 380 -0.56 -6.16 33.52
CA GLY A 380 -1.76 -5.39 33.85
C GLY A 380 -1.49 -4.32 34.90
N HIS A 381 -2.47 -3.45 35.09
CA HIS A 381 -2.53 -2.54 36.23
C HIS A 381 -3.94 -2.58 36.85
N VAL A 382 -4.05 -3.15 38.06
CA VAL A 382 -5.33 -3.42 38.74
C VAL A 382 -5.27 -2.83 40.14
N ASP A 383 -6.21 -1.95 40.49
CA ASP A 383 -6.33 -1.32 41.82
C ASP A 383 -5.04 -0.71 42.38
N GLY A 384 -4.18 -0.14 41.52
CA GLY A 384 -2.88 0.44 41.90
C GLY A 384 -1.73 -0.55 41.98
N LEU A 385 -1.94 -1.80 41.56
CA LEU A 385 -0.94 -2.87 41.49
C LEU A 385 -0.50 -3.10 40.05
N GLY A 386 0.81 -3.11 39.79
CA GLY A 386 1.36 -3.66 38.55
C GLY A 386 1.33 -5.19 38.62
N VAL A 387 0.56 -5.84 37.75
CA VAL A 387 0.29 -7.29 37.78
C VAL A 387 0.98 -7.98 36.61
N VAL A 388 1.51 -9.18 36.83
CA VAL A 388 1.88 -10.12 35.74
C VAL A 388 1.06 -11.39 35.87
N SER A 389 0.46 -11.85 34.77
CA SER A 389 -0.12 -13.19 34.69
C SER A 389 0.25 -13.90 33.40
N VAL A 390 0.12 -15.23 33.42
CA VAL A 390 0.29 -16.13 32.29
C VAL A 390 -1.01 -16.90 32.09
N VAL A 391 -1.44 -17.02 30.84
CA VAL A 391 -2.53 -17.92 30.42
C VAL A 391 -1.92 -19.11 29.70
N SER A 392 -2.18 -20.31 30.20
CA SER A 392 -1.73 -21.55 29.58
C SER A 392 -2.67 -22.03 28.46
N PRO A 393 -2.22 -22.92 27.55
CA PRO A 393 -3.02 -23.44 26.42
C PRO A 393 -4.34 -24.14 26.76
N ASP A 394 -4.60 -24.47 28.03
CA ASP A 394 -5.86 -25.03 28.52
C ASP A 394 -6.86 -23.94 28.99
N GLY A 395 -6.46 -22.66 28.95
CA GLY A 395 -7.21 -21.50 29.43
C GLY A 395 -7.00 -21.16 30.91
N THR A 396 -6.11 -21.87 31.62
CA THR A 396 -5.79 -21.55 33.03
C THR A 396 -4.99 -20.26 33.12
N GLU A 397 -5.50 -19.25 33.84
CA GLU A 397 -4.76 -18.02 34.14
C GLU A 397 -4.10 -18.10 35.53
N GLN A 398 -2.78 -17.88 35.59
CA GLN A 398 -1.97 -17.85 36.80
C GLN A 398 -1.34 -16.47 37.00
N THR A 399 -1.67 -15.79 38.10
CA THR A 399 -0.98 -14.55 38.50
C THR A 399 0.39 -14.88 39.07
N LEU A 400 1.45 -14.33 38.46
CA LEU A 400 2.83 -14.53 38.90
C LEU A 400 3.30 -13.49 39.91
N GLY A 401 2.74 -12.28 39.88
CA GLY A 401 3.11 -11.21 40.80
C GLY A 401 2.20 -10.00 40.74
N MET A 402 2.24 -9.20 41.81
CA MET A 402 1.51 -7.94 41.94
C MET A 402 2.32 -6.94 42.78
N LEU A 403 2.76 -5.82 42.21
CA LEU A 403 3.61 -4.84 42.88
C LEU A 403 2.84 -3.56 43.17
N GLU A 404 2.74 -3.19 44.45
CA GLU A 404 2.06 -1.97 44.90
C GLU A 404 2.72 -0.71 44.33
N SER A 405 1.91 0.24 43.84
CA SER A 405 2.35 1.54 43.30
C SER A 405 3.49 1.43 42.28
N THR A 406 3.45 0.38 41.47
CA THR A 406 4.50 0.05 40.50
C THR A 406 3.89 -0.07 39.11
N ARG A 407 4.46 0.64 38.14
CA ARG A 407 4.19 0.42 36.72
C ARG A 407 5.18 -0.59 36.18
N LEU A 408 4.68 -1.54 35.40
CA LEU A 408 5.48 -2.51 34.68
C LEU A 408 5.46 -2.17 33.19
N SER A 409 6.60 -2.34 32.53
CA SER A 409 6.80 -2.25 31.07
C SER A 409 7.80 -3.31 30.62
N GLU A 410 7.96 -3.50 29.31
CA GLU A 410 8.95 -4.41 28.72
C GLU A 410 8.96 -5.82 29.33
N LEU A 411 7.80 -6.49 29.33
CA LEU A 411 7.71 -7.90 29.71
C LEU A 411 8.41 -8.77 28.67
N VAL A 412 9.33 -9.61 29.11
CA VAL A 412 9.98 -10.63 28.28
C VAL A 412 10.07 -11.98 28.98
N TRP A 413 10.00 -13.05 28.19
CA TRP A 413 10.33 -14.40 28.64
C TRP A 413 11.85 -14.54 28.74
N LEU A 414 12.33 -15.09 29.87
CA LEU A 414 13.73 -15.44 30.08
C LEU A 414 14.02 -16.94 29.91
N GLY A 415 12.98 -17.74 29.77
CA GLY A 415 13.03 -19.20 29.65
C GLY A 415 11.60 -19.74 29.60
N ASP A 416 11.43 -21.05 29.76
CA ASP A 416 10.09 -21.66 29.85
C ASP A 416 9.39 -21.40 31.19
N ASP A 417 10.17 -21.02 32.21
CA ASP A 417 9.74 -20.95 33.61
C ASP A 417 9.84 -19.54 34.24
N HIS A 418 10.57 -18.61 33.61
CA HIS A 418 10.84 -17.26 34.13
C HIS A 418 10.53 -16.14 33.15
N LEU A 419 10.09 -15.00 33.68
CA LEU A 419 9.93 -13.73 32.95
C LEU A 419 10.63 -12.58 33.70
N ALA A 420 10.94 -11.52 32.97
CA ALA A 420 11.30 -10.24 33.57
C ALA A 420 10.49 -9.09 32.97
N ALA A 421 10.31 -8.03 33.76
CA ALA A 421 9.76 -6.75 33.33
C ALA A 421 10.56 -5.60 33.93
N SER A 422 10.64 -4.49 33.22
CA SER A 422 11.10 -3.22 33.78
C SER A 422 10.00 -2.66 34.68
N ALA A 423 10.39 -2.20 35.87
CA ALA A 423 9.49 -1.80 36.93
C ALA A 423 9.84 -0.40 37.44
N TYR A 424 8.87 0.51 37.42
CA TYR A 424 8.99 1.88 37.90
C TYR A 424 8.09 2.08 39.13
N TYR A 425 8.69 2.35 40.29
CA TYR A 425 7.97 2.58 41.53
C TYR A 425 7.54 4.05 41.62
N GLU A 426 6.23 4.28 41.60
CA GLU A 426 5.62 5.61 41.41
C GLU A 426 5.81 6.57 42.60
N VAL A 427 6.17 6.04 43.78
CA VAL A 427 6.25 6.82 45.03
C VAL A 427 7.55 7.61 45.15
N ASP A 428 8.68 7.03 44.74
CA ASP A 428 10.01 7.68 44.82
C ASP A 428 10.75 7.76 43.47
N GLY A 429 10.17 7.19 42.40
CA GLY A 429 10.74 7.17 41.06
C GLY A 429 11.87 6.14 40.85
N SER A 430 12.09 5.23 41.81
CA SER A 430 13.09 4.17 41.65
C SER A 430 12.70 3.16 40.56
N SER A 431 13.69 2.79 39.76
CA SER A 431 13.55 1.80 38.68
C SER A 431 14.24 0.48 39.05
N TRP A 432 13.64 -0.62 38.64
CA TRP A 432 14.00 -1.98 38.99
C TRP A 432 13.79 -2.91 37.80
N ILE A 433 14.50 -4.03 37.79
CA ILE A 433 14.18 -5.20 36.97
C ILE A 433 13.45 -6.16 37.89
N ALA A 434 12.19 -6.46 37.59
CA ALA A 434 11.38 -7.42 38.33
C ALA A 434 11.42 -8.78 37.61
N VAL A 435 11.79 -9.84 38.33
CA VAL A 435 11.85 -11.21 37.81
C VAL A 435 10.76 -12.06 38.48
N PHE A 436 10.05 -12.81 37.65
CA PHE A 436 8.88 -13.63 37.97
C PHE A 436 9.17 -15.09 37.64
N SER A 437 8.54 -16.03 38.36
CA SER A 437 8.58 -17.46 38.07
C SER A 437 7.16 -18.00 37.91
N THR A 438 6.98 -18.92 36.96
CA THR A 438 5.74 -19.70 36.78
C THR A 438 5.67 -20.86 37.79
N GLU A 439 6.81 -21.40 38.22
CA GLU A 439 6.89 -22.47 39.22
C GLU A 439 6.74 -21.94 40.65
N GLU A 440 7.28 -20.76 40.94
CA GLU A 440 7.15 -20.07 42.23
C GLU A 440 6.35 -18.76 42.10
N PRO A 441 5.03 -18.80 41.82
CA PRO A 441 4.19 -17.61 41.70
C PRO A 441 4.13 -16.85 43.04
N MET A 442 3.96 -15.52 42.94
CA MET A 442 3.96 -14.59 44.07
C MET A 442 5.28 -14.51 44.84
N LYS A 443 6.36 -15.08 44.31
CA LYS A 443 7.74 -14.87 44.75
C LYS A 443 8.45 -14.04 43.69
N LEU A 444 8.99 -12.88 44.08
CA LEU A 444 9.50 -11.89 43.13
C LEU A 444 10.92 -11.47 43.50
N LEU A 445 11.83 -11.48 42.53
CA LEU A 445 13.18 -10.93 42.71
C LEU A 445 13.24 -9.53 42.08
N LEU A 446 13.71 -8.54 42.83
CA LEU A 446 13.92 -7.18 42.33
C LEU A 446 15.41 -6.84 42.31
N ILE A 447 15.90 -6.43 41.15
CA ILE A 447 17.27 -5.94 40.94
C ILE A 447 17.19 -4.43 40.69
N PRO A 448 17.84 -3.55 41.49
CA PRO A 448 17.80 -2.11 41.26
C PRO A 448 18.41 -1.72 39.90
N ALA A 449 17.83 -0.75 39.18
CA ALA A 449 18.42 -0.22 37.94
C ALA A 449 19.86 0.29 38.14
N ALA A 450 20.15 0.88 39.30
CA ALA A 450 21.48 1.36 39.69
C ALA A 450 22.57 0.26 39.68
N THR A 451 22.20 -1.02 39.68
CA THR A 451 23.13 -2.15 39.46
C THR A 451 23.80 -2.07 38.09
N VAL A 452 23.12 -1.49 37.10
CA VAL A 452 23.63 -1.26 35.75
C VAL A 452 24.39 0.06 35.71
N MET A 453 25.63 0.06 36.21
CA MET A 453 26.54 1.21 36.15
C MET A 453 25.98 2.52 36.75
N GLY A 454 25.06 2.43 37.72
CA GLY A 454 24.40 3.59 38.32
C GLY A 454 23.22 4.16 37.51
N ALA A 455 22.65 3.40 36.58
CA ALA A 455 21.50 3.84 35.77
C ALA A 455 20.30 4.30 36.61
N SER A 456 19.61 5.34 36.12
CA SER A 456 18.38 5.87 36.71
C SER A 456 17.13 5.09 36.28
N SER A 457 17.14 4.51 35.08
CA SER A 457 16.11 3.61 34.57
C SER A 457 16.67 2.46 33.74
N VAL A 458 15.87 1.40 33.63
CA VAL A 458 16.02 0.30 32.67
C VAL A 458 14.83 0.30 31.70
N GLY A 459 15.06 -0.16 30.47
CA GLY A 459 14.07 -0.21 29.40
C GLY A 459 13.84 -1.64 28.91
N GLU A 460 14.16 -1.90 27.64
CA GLU A 460 14.01 -3.21 27.01
C GLU A 460 14.92 -4.27 27.66
N LEU A 461 14.51 -5.52 27.60
CA LEU A 461 15.17 -6.67 28.23
C LEU A 461 15.26 -7.83 27.22
N ALA A 462 16.35 -8.61 27.24
CA ALA A 462 16.47 -9.83 26.45
C ALA A 462 17.41 -10.84 27.12
N MET A 463 17.00 -12.11 27.25
CA MET A 463 17.85 -13.15 27.82
C MET A 463 19.07 -13.45 26.94
N VAL A 464 20.19 -13.87 27.55
CA VAL A 464 21.33 -14.44 26.80
C VAL A 464 21.27 -15.97 26.86
N PRO A 465 20.90 -16.67 25.76
CA PRO A 465 20.92 -18.13 25.70
C PRO A 465 22.25 -18.73 26.17
N GLY A 466 22.18 -19.76 27.03
CA GLY A 466 23.36 -20.46 27.54
C GLY A 466 24.22 -19.68 28.55
N ARG A 467 23.76 -18.52 29.05
CA ARG A 467 24.47 -17.71 30.06
C ARG A 467 23.52 -17.25 31.15
N ASN A 468 24.02 -17.17 32.39
CA ASN A 468 23.32 -16.53 33.50
C ASN A 468 23.40 -15.00 33.37
N ALA A 469 22.81 -14.44 32.31
CA ALA A 469 22.82 -13.01 32.03
C ALA A 469 21.63 -12.63 31.14
N PHE A 470 21.19 -11.38 31.26
CA PHE A 470 20.35 -10.75 30.26
C PHE A 470 21.00 -9.46 29.76
N VAL A 471 20.67 -9.09 28.53
CA VAL A 471 20.97 -7.79 27.94
C VAL A 471 19.77 -6.86 28.19
N LEU A 472 20.04 -5.58 28.37
CA LEU A 472 19.01 -4.58 28.59
C LEU A 472 19.44 -3.17 28.15
N THR A 473 18.47 -2.33 27.82
CA THR A 473 18.70 -0.89 27.72
C THR A 473 18.67 -0.26 29.10
N ALA A 474 19.54 0.73 29.36
CA ALA A 474 19.55 1.48 30.61
C ALA A 474 20.00 2.93 30.43
N SER A 475 19.37 3.83 31.16
CA SER A 475 19.66 5.27 31.14
C SER A 475 20.73 5.62 32.17
N VAL A 476 21.96 5.86 31.70
CA VAL A 476 23.06 6.41 32.51
C VAL A 476 23.36 7.86 32.12
N SER A 477 23.40 8.13 30.82
CA SER A 477 23.55 9.48 30.23
C SER A 477 22.74 9.62 28.93
N SER A 478 22.67 8.52 28.17
CA SER A 478 21.69 8.19 27.15
C SER A 478 21.21 6.76 27.41
N GLU A 479 20.15 6.33 26.74
CA GLU A 479 19.68 4.94 26.81
C GLU A 479 20.59 4.04 25.97
N ARG A 480 21.39 3.21 26.65
CA ARG A 480 22.46 2.39 26.05
C ARG A 480 22.29 0.93 26.39
N LEU A 481 22.96 0.06 25.63
CA LEU A 481 22.90 -1.38 25.80
C LEU A 481 23.94 -1.88 26.81
N TYR A 482 23.50 -2.70 27.75
CA TYR A 482 24.34 -3.37 28.73
C TYR A 482 24.01 -4.86 28.80
N ARG A 483 24.99 -5.69 29.17
CA ARG A 483 24.77 -7.04 29.70
C ARG A 483 24.85 -6.97 31.22
N LEU A 484 23.87 -7.56 31.90
CA LEU A 484 23.91 -7.79 33.35
C LEU A 484 24.15 -9.28 33.62
N ASP A 485 25.33 -9.63 34.13
CA ASP A 485 25.64 -10.98 34.61
C ASP A 485 25.03 -11.20 36.00
N LEU A 486 24.34 -12.33 36.14
CA LEU A 486 23.71 -12.81 37.36
C LEU A 486 24.69 -13.66 38.18
N PRO A 487 24.67 -13.59 39.52
CA PRO A 487 25.60 -14.36 40.37
C PRO A 487 25.38 -15.87 40.37
N ALA A 488 24.20 -16.35 39.95
CA ALA A 488 23.81 -17.75 39.89
C ALA A 488 22.71 -17.96 38.83
N ALA A 489 22.28 -19.19 38.57
CA ALA A 489 21.16 -19.46 37.67
C ALA A 489 19.83 -18.99 38.28
N LEU A 490 18.82 -18.67 37.47
CA LEU A 490 17.53 -18.17 37.98
C LEU A 490 16.88 -19.08 39.03
N PRO A 491 16.76 -20.42 38.86
CA PRO A 491 16.24 -21.30 39.90
C PRO A 491 17.05 -21.26 41.21
N GLU A 492 18.37 -21.08 41.14
CA GLU A 492 19.24 -20.97 42.31
C GLU A 492 19.04 -19.63 43.03
N LEU A 493 18.85 -18.54 42.28
CA LEU A 493 18.53 -17.21 42.82
C LEU A 493 17.15 -17.16 43.46
N PHE A 494 16.17 -17.87 42.92
CA PHE A 494 14.87 -18.03 43.56
C PHE A 494 15.00 -18.89 44.83
N ALA A 495 15.72 -20.03 44.78
CA ALA A 495 15.91 -20.90 45.94
C ALA A 495 16.67 -20.23 47.11
N ALA A 496 17.70 -19.41 46.82
CA ALA A 496 18.51 -18.72 47.82
C ALA A 496 18.84 -17.26 47.40
N PRO A 497 17.88 -16.33 47.50
CA PRO A 497 18.05 -14.95 47.04
C PRO A 497 19.13 -14.19 47.82
N PRO A 498 20.18 -13.64 47.17
CA PRO A 498 21.20 -12.85 47.83
C PRO A 498 20.65 -11.45 48.17
N LEU A 499 20.03 -11.31 49.35
CA LEU A 499 19.41 -10.07 49.80
C LEU A 499 20.43 -8.94 50.09
N ALA A 500 20.05 -7.70 49.76
CA ALA A 500 20.79 -6.51 50.16
C ALA A 500 20.82 -6.33 51.70
N GLU A 501 21.87 -5.71 52.22
CA GLU A 501 22.08 -5.53 53.66
C GLU A 501 20.89 -4.81 54.33
N GLY A 502 20.44 -5.33 55.48
CA GLY A 502 19.32 -4.77 56.23
C GLY A 502 17.93 -4.99 55.61
N ARG A 503 17.81 -5.69 54.47
CA ARG A 503 16.51 -6.08 53.91
C ARG A 503 15.96 -7.34 54.60
N THR A 504 14.67 -7.31 54.92
CA THR A 504 13.90 -8.46 55.36
C THR A 504 12.69 -8.61 54.45
N VAL A 505 12.27 -9.86 54.21
CA VAL A 505 11.05 -10.16 53.47
C VAL A 505 9.88 -10.22 54.45
N LEU A 506 8.80 -9.50 54.16
CA LEU A 506 7.59 -9.49 54.97
C LEU A 506 6.56 -10.41 54.33
N GLU A 507 6.52 -11.65 54.77
CA GLU A 507 5.52 -12.62 54.29
C GLU A 507 4.12 -12.28 54.81
N ALA A 508 3.15 -12.20 53.92
CA ALA A 508 1.75 -11.92 54.27
C ALA A 508 0.78 -12.66 53.32
N PRO A 509 -0.31 -13.27 53.84
CA PRO A 509 -1.27 -13.98 53.00
C PRO A 509 -1.86 -13.10 51.91
N GLY A 510 -1.83 -13.57 50.65
CA GLY A 510 -2.35 -12.84 49.50
C GLY A 510 -1.48 -11.69 49.00
N ARG A 511 -0.27 -11.49 49.55
CA ARG A 511 0.74 -10.55 49.04
C ARG A 511 1.94 -11.32 48.50
N PRO A 512 2.70 -10.76 47.55
CA PRO A 512 3.91 -11.41 47.07
C PRO A 512 5.08 -11.21 48.02
N ASN A 513 5.93 -12.22 48.10
CA ASN A 513 7.20 -12.16 48.80
C ASN A 513 8.23 -11.50 47.86
N VAL A 514 8.62 -10.26 48.17
CA VAL A 514 9.50 -9.43 47.33
C VAL A 514 10.92 -9.43 47.89
N TYR A 515 11.87 -9.97 47.13
CA TYR A 515 13.28 -10.11 47.49
C TYR A 515 14.11 -9.08 46.73
N GLN A 516 14.52 -8.01 47.41
CA GLN A 516 15.45 -7.03 46.84
C GLN A 516 16.89 -7.56 46.92
N LEU A 517 17.49 -7.80 45.75
CA LEU A 517 18.80 -8.42 45.64
C LEU A 517 19.95 -7.42 45.86
N ASP A 518 21.06 -7.91 46.39
CA ASP A 518 22.30 -7.16 46.63
C ASP A 518 23.00 -6.80 45.31
N PRO A 519 23.07 -5.50 44.91
CA PRO A 519 23.71 -5.09 43.66
C PRO A 519 25.19 -5.49 43.56
N SER A 520 25.89 -5.66 44.69
CA SER A 520 27.32 -6.02 44.70
C SER A 520 27.61 -7.44 44.21
N LYS A 521 26.56 -8.25 43.98
CA LYS A 521 26.68 -9.62 43.47
C LYS A 521 26.59 -9.71 41.95
N PHE A 522 26.19 -8.63 41.28
CA PHE A 522 26.01 -8.60 39.83
C PHE A 522 27.21 -7.94 39.14
N THR A 523 27.32 -8.11 37.82
CA THR A 523 28.32 -7.39 37.02
C THR A 523 27.68 -6.85 35.75
N ALA A 524 27.73 -5.53 35.58
CA ALA A 524 27.25 -4.86 34.37
C ALA A 524 28.41 -4.63 33.39
N THR A 525 28.20 -4.94 32.12
CA THR A 525 29.13 -4.68 31.00
C THR A 525 28.42 -3.84 29.95
N ALA A 526 28.97 -2.68 29.60
CA ALA A 526 28.44 -1.88 28.48
C ALA A 526 28.73 -2.60 27.15
N LEU A 527 27.70 -2.77 26.32
CA LEU A 527 27.81 -3.33 24.97
C LEU A 527 27.91 -2.24 23.91
N THR A 528 27.24 -1.11 24.10
CA THR A 528 27.39 0.09 23.26
C THR A 528 28.06 1.24 24.01
N ARG A 529 28.72 2.13 23.26
CA ARG A 529 29.35 3.35 23.80
C ARG A 529 28.77 4.65 23.27
N LYS A 530 27.97 4.56 22.21
CA LYS A 530 27.44 5.66 21.41
C LYS A 530 25.95 5.45 21.16
N GLY A 531 25.27 6.53 20.77
CA GLY A 531 23.88 6.52 20.36
C GLY A 531 22.87 6.23 21.48
N THR A 532 21.60 6.32 21.09
CA THR A 532 20.45 5.74 21.79
C THR A 532 20.18 4.35 21.20
N VAL A 533 19.66 3.40 21.98
CA VAL A 533 19.43 2.00 21.55
C VAL A 533 17.98 1.57 21.80
N ALA A 534 17.38 0.86 20.85
CA ALA A 534 16.05 0.23 20.94
C ALA A 534 15.97 -1.06 20.09
N GLY A 535 14.85 -1.80 20.17
CA GLY A 535 14.60 -2.99 19.36
C GLY A 535 15.61 -4.12 19.57
N VAL A 536 16.04 -4.36 20.82
CA VAL A 536 17.10 -5.30 21.15
C VAL A 536 16.64 -6.75 20.93
N GLN A 537 17.44 -7.53 20.20
CA GLN A 537 17.31 -8.98 20.07
C GLN A 537 18.65 -9.68 20.29
N ILE A 538 18.61 -10.93 20.78
CA ILE A 538 19.80 -11.75 21.04
C ILE A 538 19.74 -12.99 20.15
N SER A 539 20.87 -13.33 19.54
CA SER A 539 21.03 -14.54 18.72
C SER A 539 20.82 -15.81 19.54
N ASN A 540 20.26 -16.85 18.90
CA ASN A 540 19.96 -18.14 19.54
C ASN A 540 21.18 -18.84 20.18
N ASP A 541 22.41 -18.50 19.76
CA ASP A 541 23.65 -19.02 20.33
C ASP A 541 24.25 -18.14 21.45
N GLY A 542 23.56 -17.06 21.83
CA GLY A 542 23.93 -16.13 22.90
C GLY A 542 25.15 -15.26 22.62
N LYS A 543 25.69 -15.25 21.38
CA LYS A 543 26.95 -14.54 21.08
C LYS A 543 26.77 -13.10 20.64
N TRP A 544 25.67 -12.78 19.97
CA TRP A 544 25.41 -11.48 19.34
C TRP A 544 24.12 -10.83 19.85
N ALA A 545 24.18 -9.52 20.03
CA ALA A 545 23.03 -8.64 20.17
C ALA A 545 22.87 -7.80 18.91
N VAL A 546 21.65 -7.68 18.40
CA VAL A 546 21.26 -6.76 17.32
C VAL A 546 20.23 -5.78 17.86
N TYR A 547 20.25 -4.54 17.39
CA TYR A 547 19.43 -3.45 17.88
C TYR A 547 19.37 -2.33 16.83
N SER A 548 18.34 -1.47 16.90
CA SER A 548 18.38 -0.18 16.21
C SER A 548 19.10 0.86 17.08
N THR A 549 19.81 1.78 16.46
CA THR A 549 20.53 2.87 17.14
C THR A 549 20.45 4.18 16.38
N ARG A 550 20.55 5.30 17.10
CA ARG A 550 20.37 6.66 16.55
C ARG A 550 21.33 7.67 17.17
N GLY A 551 21.72 8.67 16.36
CA GLY A 551 22.39 9.90 16.77
C GLY A 551 23.75 10.11 16.09
N ASP A 552 24.18 11.36 15.95
CA ASP A 552 25.34 11.85 15.16
C ASP A 552 26.66 11.09 15.38
N GLU A 553 26.83 10.46 16.55
CA GLU A 553 28.03 9.66 16.85
C GLU A 553 28.06 8.31 16.13
N THR A 554 26.92 7.79 15.67
CA THR A 554 26.76 6.49 15.03
C THR A 554 26.93 6.60 13.51
N ASP A 555 26.18 7.51 12.87
CA ASP A 555 26.38 7.94 11.49
C ASP A 555 26.30 9.48 11.39
N PRO A 556 27.43 10.18 11.18
CA PRO A 556 27.47 11.64 11.14
C PRO A 556 26.91 12.23 9.82
N ASP A 557 26.60 11.37 8.83
CA ASP A 557 26.01 11.78 7.56
C ASP A 557 24.48 11.53 7.49
N ALA A 558 23.88 10.95 8.54
CA ALA A 558 22.45 10.63 8.60
C ALA A 558 21.63 11.76 9.26
N ASP A 559 20.45 12.07 8.71
CA ASP A 559 19.54 13.12 9.20
C ASP A 559 18.74 12.66 10.45
N ASP A 560 19.45 12.18 11.48
CA ASP A 560 18.91 11.73 12.77
C ASP A 560 17.89 10.56 12.64
N ASP A 561 18.17 9.65 11.70
CA ASP A 561 17.45 8.37 11.51
C ASP A 561 18.03 7.22 12.35
N HIS A 562 17.34 6.08 12.35
CA HIS A 562 17.80 4.86 13.02
C HIS A 562 18.56 3.94 12.07
N GLU A 563 19.61 3.30 12.58
CA GLU A 563 20.44 2.32 11.87
C GLU A 563 20.46 1.00 12.64
N ILE A 564 20.50 -0.15 11.94
CA ILE A 564 20.71 -1.45 12.57
C ILE A 564 22.18 -1.63 12.91
N ALA A 565 22.45 -2.03 14.15
CA ALA A 565 23.78 -2.34 14.65
C ALA A 565 23.84 -3.73 15.27
N ILE A 566 25.04 -4.30 15.30
CA ILE A 566 25.34 -5.60 15.93
C ILE A 566 26.58 -5.46 16.82
N ALA A 567 26.52 -6.06 18.00
CA ALA A 567 27.63 -6.14 18.95
C ALA A 567 27.74 -7.55 19.53
N ALA A 568 28.95 -8.00 19.85
CA ALA A 568 29.12 -9.24 20.58
C ALA A 568 28.66 -9.03 22.03
N VAL A 569 27.97 -10.03 22.59
CA VAL A 569 27.45 -10.01 23.97
C VAL A 569 28.58 -9.96 25.01
N ASP A 570 29.84 -10.17 24.63
CA ASP A 570 31.01 -9.93 25.49
C ASP A 570 31.40 -8.44 25.63
N GLY A 571 30.88 -7.55 24.78
CA GLY A 571 31.20 -6.12 24.72
C GLY A 571 32.21 -5.72 23.64
N SER A 572 32.53 -6.63 22.72
CA SER A 572 33.41 -6.39 21.57
C SER A 572 32.65 -6.33 20.23
N GLY A 573 33.33 -5.97 19.15
CA GLY A 573 32.82 -6.14 17.78
C GLY A 573 31.62 -5.27 17.37
N GLU A 574 31.27 -4.23 18.14
CA GLU A 574 30.23 -3.25 17.78
C GLU A 574 30.46 -2.67 16.38
N ARG A 575 29.47 -2.83 15.49
CA ARG A 575 29.46 -2.32 14.12
C ARG A 575 28.03 -2.09 13.61
N LEU A 576 27.88 -1.17 12.66
CA LEU A 576 26.62 -1.02 11.93
C LEU A 576 26.46 -2.13 10.86
N LEU A 577 25.21 -2.52 10.63
CA LEU A 577 24.76 -3.45 9.57
C LEU A 577 24.09 -2.71 8.40
N THR A 578 23.58 -1.51 8.64
CA THR A 578 23.02 -0.57 7.66
C THR A 578 23.78 0.75 7.75
N ARG A 579 23.77 1.57 6.68
CA ARG A 579 24.15 2.99 6.69
C ARG A 579 23.54 3.70 5.50
N ASN A 580 22.42 4.38 5.69
CA ASN A 580 21.67 5.00 4.61
C ASN A 580 21.02 6.32 5.08
N ALA A 581 19.90 6.73 4.47
CA ALA A 581 19.22 7.99 4.76
C ALA A 581 17.70 7.76 4.99
N VAL A 582 17.36 6.60 5.55
CA VAL A 582 16.00 6.17 5.88
C VAL A 582 16.03 5.34 7.18
N GLY A 583 15.05 5.51 8.06
CA GLY A 583 15.06 4.86 9.37
C GLY A 583 14.88 3.33 9.34
N ASP A 584 15.91 2.59 9.75
CA ASP A 584 15.91 1.13 9.90
C ASP A 584 15.61 0.67 11.34
N ASN A 585 14.63 -0.22 11.50
CA ASN A 585 14.01 -0.58 12.79
C ASN A 585 13.63 -2.07 12.89
N HIS A 586 13.20 -2.49 14.09
CA HIS A 586 12.68 -3.83 14.39
C HIS A 586 13.55 -5.01 13.89
N PRO A 587 14.85 -5.09 14.27
CA PRO A 587 15.71 -6.17 13.82
C PRO A 587 15.40 -7.49 14.52
N TYR A 588 15.42 -8.61 13.79
CA TYR A 588 15.34 -9.98 14.31
C TYR A 588 16.42 -10.87 13.70
N PHE A 589 17.03 -11.74 14.50
CA PHE A 589 17.95 -12.77 13.98
C PHE A 589 17.18 -13.90 13.30
N THR A 590 17.71 -14.42 12.18
CA THR A 590 17.29 -15.72 11.67
C THR A 590 17.59 -16.83 12.68
N ALA A 591 16.85 -17.94 12.62
CA ALA A 591 16.99 -19.04 13.57
C ALA A 591 18.42 -19.62 13.65
N ASP A 592 19.20 -19.51 12.56
CA ASP A 592 20.61 -19.92 12.47
C ASP A 592 21.64 -18.84 12.85
N GLY A 593 21.19 -17.63 13.19
CA GLY A 593 22.02 -16.49 13.57
C GLY A 593 22.87 -15.90 12.43
N LYS A 594 22.66 -16.30 11.17
CA LYS A 594 23.51 -15.84 10.04
C LYS A 594 23.00 -14.58 9.35
N HIS A 595 21.76 -14.19 9.57
CA HIS A 595 21.17 -12.98 8.99
C HIS A 595 20.33 -12.25 10.04
N VAL A 596 20.14 -10.96 9.80
CA VAL A 596 19.17 -10.10 10.47
C VAL A 596 18.11 -9.73 9.43
N VAL A 597 16.83 -9.85 9.79
CA VAL A 597 15.72 -9.22 9.07
C VAL A 597 15.30 -7.96 9.83
N PHE A 598 14.88 -6.92 9.12
CA PHE A 598 14.52 -5.63 9.70
C PHE A 598 13.57 -4.86 8.78
N GLU A 599 13.08 -3.71 9.25
CA GLU A 599 12.11 -2.85 8.58
C GLU A 599 12.72 -1.48 8.24
N THR A 600 12.66 -1.07 6.97
CA THR A 600 13.09 0.27 6.53
C THR A 600 11.89 1.18 6.30
N GLY A 601 11.85 2.33 6.97
CA GLY A 601 10.85 3.37 6.74
C GLY A 601 11.19 4.25 5.53
N VAL A 602 10.58 3.99 4.37
CA VAL A 602 10.88 4.70 3.11
C VAL A 602 9.85 5.80 2.83
N GLU A 603 10.29 7.03 2.61
CA GLU A 603 9.40 8.09 2.08
C GLU A 603 9.09 7.82 0.61
N MET A 604 7.80 7.81 0.29
CA MET A 604 7.27 7.64 -1.06
C MET A 604 7.23 8.99 -1.80
N PRO A 605 8.11 9.21 -2.80
CA PRO A 605 8.26 10.53 -3.41
C PRO A 605 6.96 11.05 -4.03
N LYS A 606 6.67 12.33 -3.82
CA LYS A 606 5.44 13.05 -4.25
C LYS A 606 4.13 12.61 -3.58
N THR A 607 4.13 11.67 -2.64
CA THR A 607 2.89 11.23 -1.95
C THR A 607 2.80 11.74 -0.51
N GLY A 608 3.94 11.92 0.18
CA GLY A 608 3.97 12.26 1.61
C GLY A 608 3.63 11.08 2.53
N TRP A 609 3.63 9.85 2.00
CA TRP A 609 3.49 8.62 2.78
C TRP A 609 4.87 8.03 3.11
N THR A 610 5.00 7.42 4.28
CA THR A 610 6.12 6.52 4.61
C THR A 610 5.61 5.08 4.61
N ILE A 611 6.37 4.16 4.04
CA ILE A 611 6.05 2.72 4.02
C ILE A 611 7.14 1.92 4.74
N SER A 612 6.78 0.81 5.39
CA SER A 612 7.75 -0.10 6.00
C SER A 612 8.10 -1.21 5.01
N ALA A 613 9.34 -1.24 4.52
CA ALA A 613 9.84 -2.21 3.56
C ALA A 613 10.72 -3.25 4.28
N PRO A 614 10.39 -4.56 4.21
CA PRO A 614 11.17 -5.59 4.90
C PRO A 614 12.47 -5.91 4.13
N ARG A 615 13.60 -5.82 4.83
CA ARG A 615 14.96 -6.09 4.31
C ARG A 615 15.68 -7.14 5.16
N MET A 616 16.78 -7.67 4.62
CA MET A 616 17.67 -8.59 5.33
C MET A 616 19.14 -8.39 5.00
N VAL A 617 20.01 -8.62 5.98
CA VAL A 617 21.46 -8.47 5.87
C VAL A 617 22.20 -9.59 6.61
N PRO A 618 23.32 -10.13 6.09
CA PRO A 618 24.17 -11.08 6.81
C PRO A 618 24.76 -10.54 8.12
N THR A 619 24.88 -11.39 9.14
CA THR A 619 25.51 -11.03 10.44
C THR A 619 27.03 -11.02 10.40
N ALA A 620 27.63 -11.63 9.37
CA ALA A 620 29.05 -11.57 9.07
C ALA A 620 29.33 -10.58 7.91
N PRO A 621 30.46 -9.85 7.93
CA PRO A 621 30.91 -9.02 6.81
C PRO A 621 31.44 -9.86 5.63
#